data_AF-A0A951RJL8-F1
#
_entry.id   AF-A0A951RJL8-F1
#
_cell.length_a   1.000
_cell.length_b   1.000
_cell.length_c   1.000
_cell.angle_alpha   90.00
_cell.angle_beta   90.00
_cell.angle_gamma   90.00
#
_symmetry.space_group_name_H-M   'P 1'
#
loop_
_entity.id
_entity.type
_entity.pdbx_description
1 polymer ?
#
loop_
_entity_poly.entity_id
_entity_poly.type
_entity_poly.pdbx_seq_one_letter_code
_entity_poly.pdbx_strand_id
1 'polypeptide(L)'
;PRLKIGQKYCGKKSCQQSRKNSWERAQLRKDPFYHQRRYEQKSRWRKNRPAHQYQRSYRENHADYVKVNQEKQYLRNKNIQKQHSGDCFPNIVKTDALISEKLVRCGLYEILPYKMSPGKKIVKTDALIVELLAHRGFQKVLVSDSG
;
A
#
# COMPACT_ATOMS: atom_id res chain seq x y z
N PRO A 1 -15.32 28.98 37.48
CA PRO A 1 -14.84 28.05 36.42
C PRO A 1 -15.29 26.61 36.71
N ARG A 2 -16.12 26.01 35.85
CA ARG A 2 -16.64 24.64 36.05
C ARG A 2 -15.52 23.64 35.77
N LEU A 3 -14.92 23.09 36.83
CA LEU A 3 -13.92 22.03 36.71
C LEU A 3 -14.60 20.77 36.18
N LYS A 4 -14.27 20.38 34.94
CA LYS A 4 -14.77 19.14 34.32
C LYS A 4 -13.95 17.96 34.81
N ILE A 5 -14.22 17.53 36.05
CA ILE A 5 -13.60 16.35 36.66
C ILE A 5 -13.92 15.13 35.76
N GLY A 6 -12.87 14.43 35.32
CA GLY A 6 -13.00 13.23 34.45
C GLY A 6 -12.97 13.46 32.93
N GLN A 7 -12.73 14.69 32.44
CA GLN A 7 -12.64 14.95 31.00
C GLN A 7 -11.35 14.37 30.39
N LYS A 8 -11.46 13.23 29.68
CA LYS A 8 -10.32 12.58 28.99
C LYS A 8 -9.79 13.31 27.76
N TYR A 9 -10.57 14.22 27.18
CA TYR A 9 -10.22 14.94 25.96
C TYR A 9 -10.51 16.43 26.10
N CYS A 10 -9.52 17.30 25.94
CA CYS A 10 -9.70 18.76 26.02
C CYS A 10 -10.45 19.32 24.80
N GLY A 11 -10.86 20.59 24.84
CA GLY A 11 -11.62 21.25 23.76
C GLY A 11 -10.84 21.52 22.47
N LYS A 12 -9.53 21.27 22.43
CA LYS A 12 -8.69 21.51 21.24
C LYS A 12 -9.17 20.63 20.07
N LYS A 13 -9.15 21.18 18.84
CA LYS A 13 -9.60 20.47 17.62
C LYS A 13 -8.90 19.11 17.43
N SER A 14 -7.58 19.07 17.61
CA SER A 14 -6.79 17.84 17.51
C SER A 14 -7.23 16.77 18.53
N CYS A 15 -7.49 17.18 19.78
CA CYS A 15 -7.91 16.29 20.85
C CYS A 15 -9.33 15.73 20.60
N GLN A 16 -10.24 16.58 20.14
CA GLN A 16 -11.59 16.15 19.75
C GLN A 16 -11.59 15.26 18.51
N GLN A 17 -10.69 15.51 17.55
CA GLN A 17 -10.53 14.64 16.39
C GLN A 17 -10.04 13.25 16.82
N SER A 18 -9.06 13.18 17.73
CA SER A 18 -8.60 11.91 18.30
C SER A 18 -9.74 11.15 19.00
N ARG A 19 -10.59 11.84 19.77
CA ARG A 19 -11.77 11.23 20.39
C ARG A 19 -12.72 10.62 19.35
N LYS A 20 -13.06 11.39 18.31
CA LYS A 20 -13.95 10.93 17.22
C LYS A 20 -13.35 9.73 16.49
N ASN A 21 -12.05 9.78 16.18
CA ASN A 21 -11.34 8.69 15.51
C ASN A 21 -11.36 7.41 16.35
N SER A 22 -11.10 7.50 17.66
CA SER A 22 -11.14 6.35 18.57
C SER A 22 -12.53 5.73 18.64
N TRP A 23 -13.58 6.56 18.71
CA TRP A 23 -14.96 6.08 18.69
C TRP A 23 -15.33 5.43 17.35
N GLU A 24 -14.99 6.06 16.22
CA GLU A 24 -15.28 5.51 14.88
C GLU A 24 -14.60 4.15 14.70
N ARG A 25 -13.33 4.00 15.12
CA ARG A 25 -12.62 2.71 15.09
C ARG A 25 -13.27 1.65 15.96
N ALA A 26 -13.80 2.03 17.13
CA ALA A 26 -14.50 1.10 17.99
C ALA A 26 -15.83 0.66 17.36
N GLN A 27 -16.57 1.58 16.74
CA GLN A 27 -17.84 1.27 16.07
C GLN A 27 -17.64 0.40 14.83
N LEU A 28 -16.65 0.69 13.99
CA LEU A 28 -16.34 -0.11 12.81
C LEU A 28 -16.04 -1.59 13.13
N ARG A 29 -15.61 -1.90 14.35
CA ARG A 29 -15.31 -3.26 14.82
C ARG A 29 -16.48 -3.94 15.52
N LYS A 30 -17.36 -3.16 16.16
CA LYS A 30 -18.46 -3.69 16.98
C LYS A 30 -19.78 -3.80 16.21
N ASP A 31 -20.04 -2.88 15.28
CA ASP A 31 -21.32 -2.75 14.60
C ASP A 31 -21.16 -3.01 13.08
N PRO A 32 -21.58 -4.19 12.61
CA PRO A 32 -21.56 -4.54 11.18
C PRO A 32 -22.42 -3.61 10.31
N PHE A 33 -23.56 -3.12 10.82
CA PHE A 33 -24.43 -2.20 10.08
C PHE A 33 -23.78 -0.83 9.94
N TYR A 34 -23.12 -0.34 10.99
CA TYR A 34 -22.33 0.88 10.91
C TYR A 34 -21.20 0.73 9.89
N HIS A 35 -20.49 -0.40 9.89
CA HIS A 35 -19.44 -0.70 8.94
C HIS A 35 -19.96 -0.67 7.49
N GLN A 36 -21.06 -1.37 7.20
CA GLN A 36 -21.66 -1.40 5.86
C GLN A 36 -22.10 -0.01 5.42
N ARG A 37 -22.82 0.74 6.28
CA ARG A 37 -23.25 2.10 5.97
C ARG A 37 -22.05 3.00 5.68
N ARG A 38 -20.95 2.86 6.43
CA ARG A 38 -19.73 3.63 6.22
C ARG A 38 -19.06 3.29 4.89
N TYR A 39 -19.05 2.01 4.53
CA TYR A 39 -18.53 1.53 3.26
C TYR A 39 -19.33 2.11 2.08
N GLU A 40 -20.66 2.01 2.13
CA GLU A 40 -21.55 2.55 1.08
C GLU A 40 -21.39 4.06 0.91
N GLN A 41 -21.31 4.81 2.00
CA GLN A 41 -21.05 6.25 1.95
C GLN A 41 -19.73 6.56 1.23
N LYS A 42 -18.65 5.85 1.57
CA LYS A 42 -17.34 6.03 0.91
C LYS A 42 -17.38 5.63 -0.56
N SER A 43 -18.15 4.59 -0.91
CA SER A 43 -18.33 4.14 -2.29
C SER A 43 -19.07 5.20 -3.11
N ARG A 44 -20.21 5.70 -2.62
CA ARG A 44 -20.97 6.79 -3.26
C ARG A 44 -20.13 8.06 -3.40
N TRP A 45 -19.35 8.41 -2.38
CA TRP A 45 -18.46 9.57 -2.43
C TRP A 45 -17.41 9.45 -3.55
N ARG A 46 -16.83 8.26 -3.74
CA ARG A 46 -15.84 8.01 -4.81
C ARG A 46 -16.48 8.00 -6.19
N LYS A 47 -17.69 7.46 -6.34
CA LYS A 47 -18.42 7.48 -7.62
C LYS A 47 -18.65 8.90 -8.14
N ASN A 48 -18.98 9.82 -7.24
CA ASN A 48 -19.31 11.21 -7.61
C ASN A 48 -18.09 12.13 -7.69
N ARG A 49 -16.87 11.64 -7.41
CA ARG A 49 -15.65 12.46 -7.37
C ARG A 49 -14.49 11.74 -8.06
N PRO A 50 -14.17 12.07 -9.32
CA PRO A 50 -13.04 11.49 -10.02
C PRO A 50 -11.76 11.63 -9.19
N ALA A 51 -11.10 10.50 -8.90
CA ALA A 51 -9.99 10.45 -7.95
C ALA A 51 -8.83 11.37 -8.35
N HIS A 52 -8.52 11.45 -9.65
CA HIS A 52 -7.45 12.31 -10.17
C HIS A 52 -7.74 13.80 -9.91
N GLN A 53 -8.94 14.27 -10.27
CA GLN A 53 -9.33 15.67 -10.10
C GLN A 53 -9.39 16.06 -8.62
N TYR A 54 -9.96 15.19 -7.77
CA TYR A 54 -9.99 15.41 -6.34
C TYR A 54 -8.59 15.47 -5.73
N GLN A 55 -7.70 14.54 -6.09
CA GLN A 55 -6.35 14.52 -5.55
C GLN A 55 -5.54 15.75 -5.96
N ARG A 56 -5.70 16.21 -7.22
CA ARG A 56 -5.07 17.42 -7.73
C ARG A 56 -5.54 18.64 -6.92
N SER A 57 -6.85 18.87 -6.87
CA SER A 57 -7.41 20.02 -6.14
C SER A 57 -7.10 19.98 -4.65
N TYR A 58 -7.08 18.79 -4.03
CA TYR A 58 -6.71 18.63 -2.64
C TYR A 58 -5.25 19.05 -2.39
N ARG A 59 -4.31 18.63 -3.25
CA ARG A 59 -2.89 18.98 -3.13
C ARG A 59 -2.65 20.46 -3.37
N GLU A 60 -3.33 21.06 -4.35
CA GLU A 60 -3.27 22.50 -4.64
C GLU A 60 -3.76 23.32 -3.43
N ASN A 61 -4.88 22.94 -2.82
CA ASN A 61 -5.46 23.65 -1.68
C ASN A 61 -4.78 23.36 -0.32
N HIS A 62 -3.88 22.38 -0.25
CA HIS A 62 -3.24 21.97 1.01
C HIS A 62 -1.72 21.80 0.82
N ALA A 63 -1.05 22.86 0.34
CA ALA A 63 0.38 22.85 0.08
C ALA A 63 1.23 22.44 1.30
N ASP A 64 0.87 22.91 2.50
CA ASP A 64 1.56 22.55 3.74
C ASP A 64 1.51 21.04 4.02
N TYR A 65 0.34 20.43 3.81
CA TYR A 65 0.17 18.99 3.95
C TYR A 65 1.06 18.23 2.95
N VAL A 66 1.13 18.71 1.71
CA VAL A 66 1.97 18.12 0.67
C VAL A 66 3.44 18.17 1.08
N LYS A 67 3.92 19.34 1.52
CA LYS A 67 5.30 19.54 1.96
C LYS A 67 5.67 18.60 3.11
N VAL A 68 4.87 18.58 4.18
CA VAL A 68 5.10 17.69 5.33
C VAL A 68 5.08 16.22 4.92
N ASN A 69 4.17 15.84 4.02
CA ASN A 69 4.09 14.44 3.56
C ASN A 69 5.30 14.06 2.68
N GLN A 70 5.81 14.98 1.87
CA GLN A 70 7.04 14.81 1.09
C GLN A 70 8.27 14.66 2.00
N GLU A 71 8.42 15.51 3.01
CA GLU A 71 9.50 15.42 4.00
C GLU A 71 9.48 14.07 4.74
N LYS A 72 8.30 13.63 5.19
CA LYS A 72 8.13 12.31 5.80
C LYS A 72 8.44 11.17 4.84
N GLN A 73 8.15 11.33 3.56
CA GLN A 73 8.52 10.34 2.55
C GLN A 73 10.05 10.29 2.36
N TYR A 74 10.70 11.45 2.29
CA TYR A 74 12.15 11.56 2.20
C TYR A 74 12.85 10.90 3.41
N LEU A 75 12.40 11.19 4.63
CA LEU A 75 12.95 10.60 5.85
C LEU A 75 12.81 9.07 5.86
N ARG A 76 11.65 8.54 5.44
CA ARG A 76 11.45 7.10 5.30
C ARG A 76 12.42 6.47 4.30
N ASN A 77 12.56 7.08 3.13
CA ASN A 77 13.47 6.59 2.10
C ASN A 77 14.94 6.60 2.58
N LYS A 78 15.36 7.69 3.25
CA LYS A 78 16.71 7.84 3.80
C LYS A 78 16.99 6.80 4.88
N ASN A 79 16.05 6.54 5.78
CA ASN A 79 16.23 5.57 6.85
C ASN A 79 16.45 4.16 6.32
N ILE A 80 15.74 3.79 5.26
CA ILE A 80 15.90 2.49 4.60
C ILE A 80 17.28 2.37 3.93
N GLN A 81 17.71 3.40 3.19
CA GLN A 81 19.04 3.42 2.56
C GLN A 81 20.16 3.23 3.59
N LYS A 82 20.03 3.82 4.79
CA LYS A 82 21.00 3.65 5.88
C LYS A 82 21.03 2.24 6.48
N GLN A 83 19.93 1.51 6.43
CA GLN A 83 19.85 0.14 6.98
C GLN A 83 20.36 -0.94 6.02
N HIS A 84 20.56 -0.60 4.74
CA HIS A 84 21.09 -1.51 3.73
C HIS A 84 22.50 -1.07 3.30
N SER A 85 23.50 -1.39 4.12
CA SER A 85 24.93 -1.25 3.81
C SER A 85 25.48 -2.53 3.14
N GLY A 86 24.85 -2.94 2.06
CA GLY A 86 25.25 -4.10 1.24
C GLY A 86 24.62 -3.98 -0.14
N ASP A 87 25.21 -4.65 -1.13
CA ASP A 87 25.04 -4.54 -2.61
C ASP A 87 23.61 -4.53 -3.20
N CYS A 88 22.56 -4.49 -2.38
CA CYS A 88 21.17 -4.43 -2.80
C CYS A 88 20.50 -3.18 -2.23
N PHE A 89 20.49 -2.10 -3.02
CA PHE A 89 19.66 -0.93 -2.74
C PHE A 89 18.18 -1.32 -2.90
N PRO A 90 17.32 -1.06 -1.91
CA PRO A 90 15.89 -1.34 -2.05
C PRO A 90 15.29 -0.41 -3.11
N ASN A 91 14.92 -0.99 -4.25
CA ASN A 91 14.31 -0.27 -5.36
C ASN A 91 12.91 0.23 -4.94
N ILE A 92 12.75 1.55 -4.82
CA ILE A 92 11.49 2.20 -4.46
C ILE A 92 10.68 2.40 -5.74
N VAL A 93 9.83 1.42 -6.05
CA VAL A 93 9.05 1.37 -7.29
C VAL A 93 7.62 1.87 -7.01
N LYS A 94 7.04 2.65 -7.93
CA LYS A 94 5.60 2.95 -7.93
C LYS A 94 4.85 1.75 -8.53
N THR A 95 3.60 1.50 -8.10
CA THR A 95 2.82 0.31 -8.50
C THR A 95 2.83 0.01 -10.00
N ASP A 96 2.74 1.04 -10.85
CA ASP A 96 2.66 0.91 -12.31
C ASP A 96 4.00 1.13 -13.01
N ALA A 97 5.09 1.26 -12.26
CA ALA A 97 6.42 1.33 -12.86
C ALA A 97 6.77 -0.08 -13.35
N LEU A 98 6.50 -0.31 -14.64
CA LEU A 98 7.12 -1.39 -15.40
C LEU A 98 8.63 -1.26 -15.18
N ILE A 99 9.20 -2.20 -14.45
CA ILE A 99 10.65 -2.34 -14.36
C ILE A 99 11.05 -2.67 -15.80
N SER A 100 11.57 -1.67 -16.51
CA SER A 100 12.12 -1.85 -17.84
C SER A 100 13.39 -2.68 -17.69
N GLU A 101 13.25 -4.00 -17.55
CA GLU A 101 14.35 -4.91 -17.77
C GLU A 101 13.96 -6.08 -18.65
N LYS A 102 14.64 -6.08 -19.81
CA LYS A 102 15.00 -7.17 -20.72
C LYS A 102 13.87 -8.12 -21.08
N LEU A 103 13.39 -7.95 -22.31
CA LEU A 103 12.68 -8.93 -23.15
C LEU A 103 12.83 -10.35 -22.59
N VAL A 104 11.80 -10.78 -21.84
CA VAL A 104 11.64 -12.16 -21.42
C VAL A 104 11.55 -12.97 -22.71
N ARG A 105 12.61 -13.73 -23.04
CA ARG A 105 12.68 -14.52 -24.27
C ARG A 105 11.53 -15.54 -24.25
N CYS A 106 10.65 -15.54 -25.25
CA CYS A 106 9.56 -16.53 -25.35
C CYS A 106 10.08 -17.95 -25.08
N GLY A 107 9.48 -18.68 -24.12
CA GLY A 107 9.99 -19.98 -23.66
C GLY A 107 9.11 -20.62 -22.58
N LEU A 108 9.50 -21.81 -22.11
CA LEU A 108 8.83 -22.52 -21.03
C LEU A 108 9.36 -22.03 -19.68
N TYR A 109 8.45 -21.71 -18.77
CA TYR A 109 8.76 -21.15 -17.46
C TYR A 109 8.15 -21.99 -16.34
N GLU A 110 8.90 -22.18 -15.26
CA GLU A 110 8.35 -22.63 -13.99
C GLU A 110 8.04 -21.42 -13.10
N ILE A 111 6.86 -21.42 -12.51
CA ILE A 111 6.42 -20.42 -11.52
C ILE A 111 6.68 -20.99 -10.14
N LEU A 112 7.60 -20.38 -9.40
CA LEU A 112 7.92 -20.77 -8.04
C LEU A 112 7.46 -19.70 -7.03
N PRO A 113 7.02 -20.11 -5.83
CA PRO A 113 6.73 -19.19 -4.76
C PRO A 113 8.01 -18.46 -4.35
N TYR A 114 8.01 -17.13 -4.47
CA TYR A 114 9.19 -16.32 -4.18
C TYR A 114 9.44 -16.28 -2.67
N LYS A 115 10.58 -16.83 -2.23
CA LYS A 115 10.99 -16.80 -0.81
C LYS A 115 11.49 -15.40 -0.44
N MET A 116 10.61 -14.56 0.10
CA MET A 116 11.03 -13.27 0.64
C MET A 116 11.83 -13.45 1.94
N SER A 117 13.06 -12.94 1.98
CA SER A 117 13.69 -12.59 3.25
C SER A 117 12.94 -11.36 3.83
N PRO A 118 12.56 -11.34 5.11
CA PRO A 118 11.89 -10.19 5.71
C PRO A 118 12.71 -8.91 5.48
N GLY A 119 12.10 -7.86 4.91
CA GLY A 119 12.68 -6.52 4.79
C GLY A 119 13.15 -6.06 3.40
N LYS A 120 13.07 -6.89 2.35
CA LYS A 120 13.68 -6.55 1.04
C LYS A 120 12.89 -5.60 0.11
N LYS A 121 11.59 -5.30 0.34
CA LYS A 121 10.84 -4.40 -0.55
C LYS A 121 9.63 -3.76 0.13
N ILE A 122 9.37 -2.47 -0.17
CA ILE A 122 8.15 -1.76 0.23
C ILE A 122 7.25 -1.63 -0.98
N VAL A 123 6.14 -2.38 -0.97
CA VAL A 123 5.04 -2.19 -1.92
C VAL A 123 3.87 -1.58 -1.14
N LYS A 124 3.18 -0.61 -1.76
CA LYS A 124 2.04 0.08 -1.13
C LYS A 124 0.73 -0.72 -1.11
N THR A 125 0.72 -1.88 -1.78
CA THR A 125 -0.43 -2.79 -1.96
C THR A 125 0.07 -4.24 -1.92
N ASP A 126 -0.82 -5.19 -1.60
CA ASP A 126 -0.54 -6.64 -1.57
C ASP A 126 -0.02 -7.12 -2.93
N ALA A 127 1.30 -7.18 -3.09
CA ALA A 127 1.94 -7.71 -4.29
C ALA A 127 2.20 -9.20 -4.11
N LEU A 128 1.61 -10.02 -4.98
CA LEU A 128 2.01 -11.40 -5.18
C LEU A 128 3.28 -11.40 -6.02
N ILE A 129 4.41 -11.76 -5.41
CA ILE A 129 5.70 -11.89 -6.10
C ILE A 129 5.95 -13.38 -6.33
N VAL A 130 6.29 -13.73 -7.56
CA VAL A 130 6.67 -15.08 -7.97
C VAL A 130 8.04 -15.05 -8.65
N GLU A 131 8.79 -16.14 -8.52
CA GLU A 131 10.04 -16.35 -9.25
C GLU A 131 9.72 -17.08 -10.55
N LEU A 132 10.22 -16.58 -11.68
CA LEU A 132 10.11 -17.23 -12.99
C LEU A 132 11.47 -17.80 -13.37
N LEU A 133 11.60 -19.13 -13.39
CA LEU A 133 12.79 -19.80 -13.90
C LEU A 133 12.55 -20.22 -15.36
N ALA A 134 13.41 -19.75 -16.26
CA ALA A 134 13.38 -20.16 -17.66
C ALA A 134 14.00 -21.56 -17.79
N HIS A 135 13.25 -22.52 -18.32
CA HIS A 135 13.77 -23.85 -18.60
C HIS A 135 14.65 -23.82 -19.86
N ARG A 136 15.94 -24.16 -19.70
CA ARG A 136 16.84 -24.42 -20.84
C ARG A 136 16.88 -25.92 -21.09
N GLY A 137 15.89 -26.38 -21.85
CA GLY A 137 15.88 -27.71 -22.45
C GLY A 137 14.79 -28.61 -21.87
N PHE A 138 13.95 -29.11 -22.76
CA PHE A 138 13.43 -30.46 -22.61
C PHE A 138 13.68 -31.21 -23.91
N GLN A 139 14.21 -32.42 -23.74
CA GLN A 139 14.06 -33.51 -24.69
C GLN A 139 12.56 -33.75 -24.85
N LYS A 140 12.07 -33.82 -26.10
CA LYS A 140 10.67 -34.17 -26.40
C LYS A 140 10.32 -35.47 -25.68
N VAL A 141 9.56 -35.42 -24.59
CA VAL A 141 8.83 -36.60 -24.12
C VAL A 141 7.60 -36.68 -25.01
N LEU A 142 7.69 -37.53 -26.03
CA LEU A 142 6.51 -37.98 -26.76
C LEU A 142 5.65 -38.76 -25.76
N VAL A 143 4.48 -38.23 -25.44
CA VAL A 143 3.42 -39.02 -24.80
C VAL A 143 3.00 -40.05 -25.84
N SER A 144 3.38 -41.31 -25.62
CA SER A 144 2.79 -42.43 -26.36
C SER A 144 1.39 -42.62 -25.82
N ASP A 145 0.38 -42.19 -26.58
CA ASP A 145 -0.98 -42.68 -26.43
C ASP A 145 -0.94 -44.22 -26.56
N SER A 146 -1.27 -44.90 -25.47
CA SER A 146 -1.65 -46.31 -25.50
C SER A 146 -3.14 -46.37 -25.23
N GLY A 147 -3.90 -46.63 -26.31
CA GLY A 147 -5.25 -47.18 -26.21
C GLY A 147 -5.22 -48.67 -25.88
#